data_AF-A0A175WDS4-F1
#
_entry.id   AF-A0A175WDS4-F1
#
_cell.length_a   1.000
_cell.length_b   1.000
_cell.length_c   1.000
_cell.angle_alpha   90.00
_cell.angle_beta   90.00
_cell.angle_gamma   90.00
#
_symmetry.space_group_name_H-M   'P 1'
#
loop_
_entity.id
_entity.type
_entity.pdbx_description
1 polymer ?
#
loop_
_entity_poly.entity_id
_entity_poly.type
_entity_poly.pdbx_seq_one_letter_code
_entity_poly.pdbx_strand_id
1 'polypeptide(L)'
;MASLRSLATQCFTPANSRALFVKVTPAPGNLTERRAVLRALRQYADIEVFKKLHDPSSFVSVAASHSSAVGIIARSPLQFDYRPEHDHAPASSVKKPSANKTFTVTIFREPDYKHKTHIKESPVYGRWPQEESLFHETSFARGALRLAVPRDMAWEGLSDWETGGQLEGPETHASLLSGKKDFAEARLLRKMNRSTFRSLTELYTARHGTNKAQ
;
A
#
# COMPACT_ATOMS: atom_id res chain seq x y z
N MET A 1 24.83 -22.69 -20.26
CA MET A 1 25.07 -21.29 -19.87
C MET A 1 23.78 -20.68 -19.32
N ALA A 2 23.47 -20.92 -18.04
CA ALA A 2 22.30 -20.31 -17.39
C ALA A 2 22.80 -19.52 -16.17
N SER A 3 22.69 -18.21 -16.27
CA SER A 3 23.13 -17.21 -15.29
C SER A 3 22.25 -17.29 -14.04
N LEU A 4 22.85 -17.65 -12.90
CA LEU A 4 22.21 -17.63 -11.59
C LEU A 4 22.02 -16.17 -11.15
N ARG A 5 20.76 -15.73 -11.12
CA ARG A 5 20.37 -14.42 -10.58
C ARG A 5 20.56 -14.44 -9.06
N SER A 6 21.48 -13.58 -8.61
CA SER A 6 21.76 -13.28 -7.21
C SER A 6 20.50 -12.83 -6.47
N LEU A 7 20.07 -13.63 -5.50
CA LEU A 7 19.14 -13.23 -4.46
C LEU A 7 19.92 -12.37 -3.46
N ALA A 8 19.95 -11.06 -3.70
CA ALA A 8 20.39 -10.13 -2.68
C ALA A 8 19.33 -10.14 -1.56
N THR A 9 19.58 -10.94 -0.53
CA THR A 9 18.90 -10.85 0.76
C THR A 9 19.13 -9.43 1.28
N GLN A 10 18.16 -8.55 1.07
CA GLN A 10 18.17 -7.20 1.62
C GLN A 10 18.07 -7.36 3.14
N CYS A 11 19.22 -7.32 3.82
CA CYS A 11 19.29 -7.36 5.28
C CYS A 11 18.45 -6.22 5.82
N PHE A 12 17.25 -6.53 6.30
CA PHE A 12 16.28 -5.56 6.79
C PHE A 12 16.78 -5.01 8.12
N THR A 13 17.61 -3.97 8.07
CA THR A 13 17.97 -3.21 9.26
C THR A 13 16.70 -2.60 9.86
N PRO A 14 16.52 -2.66 11.20
CA PRO A 14 15.30 -2.17 11.82
C PRO A 14 15.10 -0.71 11.46
N ALA A 15 13.91 -0.37 10.94
CA ALA A 15 13.59 0.98 10.45
C ALA A 15 13.90 2.08 11.49
N ASN A 16 13.79 1.77 12.77
CA ASN A 16 14.10 2.65 13.89
C ASN A 16 15.50 3.26 13.85
N SER A 17 16.53 2.54 13.39
CA SER A 17 17.90 3.12 13.33
C SER A 17 18.08 4.08 12.16
N ARG A 18 17.16 4.09 11.20
CA ARG A 18 17.17 4.91 9.98
C ARG A 18 16.08 5.98 9.96
N ALA A 19 15.31 6.06 11.04
CA ALA A 19 14.17 6.95 11.19
C ALA A 19 14.61 8.37 11.57
N LEU A 20 14.04 9.33 10.87
CA LEU A 20 14.37 10.74 10.93
C LEU A 20 13.09 11.55 11.18
N PHE A 21 13.13 12.41 12.19
CA PHE A 21 12.13 13.45 12.37
C PHE A 21 12.57 14.70 11.60
N VAL A 22 11.70 15.20 10.74
CA VAL A 22 11.99 16.32 9.84
C VAL A 22 11.02 17.45 10.14
N LYS A 23 11.55 18.60 10.56
CA LYS A 23 10.79 19.80 10.83
C LYS A 23 11.14 20.88 9.81
N VAL A 24 10.12 21.43 9.16
CA VAL A 24 10.22 22.37 8.05
C VAL A 24 9.65 23.73 8.44
N THR A 25 10.41 24.79 8.20
CA THR A 25 10.02 26.19 8.43
C THR A 25 10.26 27.03 7.18
N PRO A 26 9.24 27.70 6.60
CA PRO A 26 7.83 27.70 6.98
C PRO A 26 7.11 26.35 6.69
N ALA A 27 5.92 26.15 7.28
CA ALA A 27 5.16 24.92 7.05
C ALA A 27 4.69 24.80 5.59
N PRO A 28 4.94 23.68 4.89
CA PRO A 28 4.48 23.50 3.51
C PRO A 28 2.96 23.28 3.44
N GLY A 29 2.25 24.20 2.78
CA GLY A 29 0.80 24.18 2.64
C GLY A 29 0.31 23.17 1.60
N ASN A 30 1.04 23.03 0.51
CA ASN A 30 0.60 22.36 -0.72
C ASN A 30 1.32 21.01 -0.91
N LEU A 31 0.74 20.11 -1.72
CA LEU A 31 1.43 18.88 -2.11
C LEU A 31 2.74 19.18 -2.88
N THR A 32 2.75 20.23 -3.70
CA THR A 32 3.92 20.65 -4.48
C THR A 32 5.08 21.09 -3.58
N GLU A 33 4.80 21.89 -2.55
CA GLU A 33 5.78 22.30 -1.54
C GLU A 33 6.32 21.08 -0.78
N ARG A 34 5.45 20.14 -0.36
CA ARG A 34 5.88 18.90 0.29
C ARG A 34 6.75 18.02 -0.61
N ARG A 35 6.42 17.93 -1.91
CA ARG A 35 7.25 17.23 -2.90
C ARG A 35 8.60 17.91 -3.08
N ALA A 36 8.67 19.24 -2.98
CA ALA A 36 9.93 19.97 -3.02
C ALA A 36 10.81 19.66 -1.78
N VAL A 37 10.22 19.60 -0.58
CA VAL A 37 10.91 19.12 0.63
C VAL A 37 11.47 17.72 0.41
N LEU A 38 10.67 16.79 -0.12
CA LEU A 38 11.14 15.43 -0.39
C LEU A 38 12.26 15.39 -1.45
N ARG A 39 12.17 16.21 -2.50
CA ARG A 39 13.24 16.36 -3.51
C ARG A 39 14.53 16.86 -2.85
N ALA A 40 14.45 17.86 -1.98
CA ALA A 40 15.60 18.37 -1.24
C ALA A 40 16.23 17.30 -0.33
N LEU A 41 15.41 16.53 0.40
CA LEU A 41 15.91 15.40 1.21
C LEU A 41 16.60 14.34 0.36
N ARG A 42 16.03 14.01 -0.81
CA ARG A 42 16.57 13.01 -1.74
C ARG A 42 17.93 13.39 -2.34
N GLN A 43 18.30 14.67 -2.37
CA GLN A 43 19.63 15.10 -2.80
C GLN A 43 20.74 14.61 -1.86
N TYR A 44 20.42 14.33 -0.60
CA TYR A 44 21.40 14.00 0.43
C TYR A 44 21.33 12.54 0.90
N ALA A 45 20.19 11.87 0.73
CA ALA A 45 19.98 10.49 1.14
C ALA A 45 18.85 9.85 0.33
N ASP A 46 18.95 8.55 0.08
CA ASP A 46 17.81 7.78 -0.44
C ASP A 46 16.75 7.64 0.65
N ILE A 47 15.55 8.13 0.38
CA ILE A 47 14.41 8.12 1.31
C ILE A 47 13.38 7.08 0.86
N GLU A 48 13.15 6.08 1.70
CA GLU A 48 12.16 5.01 1.49
C GLU A 48 10.75 5.47 1.85
N VAL A 49 10.61 6.16 2.98
CA VAL A 49 9.32 6.60 3.52
C VAL A 49 9.39 8.08 3.80
N PHE A 50 8.35 8.82 3.43
CA PHE A 50 8.16 10.22 3.81
C PHE A 50 6.68 10.43 4.15
N LYS A 51 6.40 10.68 5.43
CA LYS A 51 5.04 10.80 5.97
C LYS A 51 4.89 12.13 6.71
N LYS A 52 3.79 12.82 6.46
CA LYS A 52 3.38 14.01 7.22
C LYS A 52 2.82 13.57 8.59
N LEU A 53 3.21 14.26 9.66
CA LEU A 53 2.63 14.08 10.99
C LEU A 53 1.36 14.94 11.17
N HIS A 54 0.81 14.96 12.39
CA HIS A 54 -0.32 15.80 12.76
C HIS A 54 -0.01 17.29 12.53
N ASP A 55 1.19 17.73 12.88
CA ASP A 55 1.65 19.09 12.62
C ASP A 55 2.00 19.29 11.14
N PRO A 56 1.57 20.39 10.50
CA PRO A 56 1.83 20.62 9.08
C PRO A 56 3.30 20.88 8.72
N SER A 57 4.12 21.26 9.70
CA SER A 57 5.56 21.46 9.59
C SER A 57 6.39 20.21 9.89
N SER A 58 5.79 19.16 10.45
CA SER A 58 6.51 17.99 10.96
C SER A 58 6.27 16.76 10.09
N PHE A 59 7.36 16.03 9.82
CA PHE A 59 7.37 14.86 8.96
C PHE A 59 8.23 13.77 9.59
N VAL A 60 7.93 12.51 9.26
CA VAL A 60 8.79 11.37 9.55
C VAL A 60 9.29 10.83 8.22
N SER A 61 10.60 10.63 8.15
CA SER A 61 11.23 10.00 7.01
C SER A 61 12.09 8.81 7.43
N VAL A 62 12.26 7.86 6.53
CA VAL A 62 13.13 6.70 6.74
C VAL A 62 14.13 6.66 5.60
N ALA A 63 15.42 6.77 5.93
CA ALA A 63 16.50 6.65 4.95
C ALA A 63 16.76 5.19 4.60
N ALA A 64 17.26 4.87 3.40
CA ALA A 64 17.54 3.50 2.98
C ALA A 64 18.62 2.81 3.83
N SER A 65 19.60 3.57 4.33
CA SER A 65 20.70 3.06 5.15
C SER A 65 20.91 3.90 6.41
N HIS A 66 21.51 3.28 7.45
CA HIS A 66 21.84 3.98 8.69
C HIS A 66 22.92 5.05 8.48
N SER A 67 23.92 4.77 7.64
CA SER A 67 24.96 5.75 7.30
C SER A 67 24.38 6.97 6.58
N SER A 68 23.42 6.78 5.66
CA SER A 68 22.70 7.89 5.02
C SER A 68 21.91 8.72 6.04
N ALA A 69 21.25 8.08 7.01
CA ALA A 69 20.53 8.77 8.08
C ALA A 69 21.47 9.64 8.94
N VAL A 70 22.61 9.09 9.37
CA VAL A 70 23.61 9.85 10.14
C VAL A 70 24.19 10.99 9.31
N GLY A 71 24.50 10.73 8.03
CA GLY A 71 25.07 11.74 7.13
C GLY A 71 24.14 12.91 6.87
N ILE A 72 22.83 12.69 6.72
CA ILE A 72 21.87 13.77 6.51
C ILE A 72 21.59 14.56 7.81
N ILE A 73 21.57 13.90 8.97
CA ILE A 73 21.46 14.59 10.27
C ILE A 73 22.66 15.52 10.47
N ALA A 74 23.88 15.07 10.17
CA ALA A 74 25.08 15.88 10.33
C ALA A 74 25.11 17.14 9.45
N ARG A 75 24.32 17.17 8.37
CA ARG A 75 24.18 18.33 7.47
C ARG A 75 23.00 19.24 7.84
N SER A 76 22.22 18.90 8.86
CA SER A 76 21.10 19.73 9.32
C SER A 76 21.63 21.03 9.97
N PRO A 77 21.02 22.19 9.71
CA PRO A 77 19.82 22.43 8.91
C PRO A 77 20.09 22.57 7.40
N LEU A 78 19.18 22.05 6.57
CA LEU A 78 19.22 22.21 5.12
C LEU A 78 18.35 23.40 4.69
N GLN A 79 18.78 24.18 3.71
CA GLN A 79 17.98 25.24 3.12
C GLN A 79 17.81 25.01 1.63
N PHE A 80 16.60 25.22 1.13
CA PHE A 80 16.34 25.17 -0.30
C PHE A 80 15.29 26.19 -0.72
N ASP A 81 15.46 26.72 -1.92
CA ASP A 81 14.52 27.64 -2.53
C ASP A 81 13.46 26.87 -3.31
N TYR A 82 12.19 27.14 -3.00
CA TYR A 82 11.06 26.63 -3.74
C TYR A 82 10.56 27.67 -4.72
N ARG A 83 10.64 27.32 -6.01
CA ARG A 83 10.03 28.06 -7.10
C ARG A 83 8.80 27.29 -7.58
N PRO A 84 7.60 27.87 -7.49
CA PRO A 84 6.41 27.24 -8.04
C PRO A 84 6.53 27.25 -9.56
N GLU A 85 6.72 26.07 -10.16
CA GLU A 85 6.58 25.94 -11.62
C GLU A 85 5.12 26.22 -11.97
N HIS A 86 4.92 27.21 -12.84
CA HIS A 86 3.60 27.61 -13.33
C HIS A 86 3.11 26.56 -14.33
N ASP A 87 2.77 25.36 -13.83
CA ASP A 87 2.19 24.31 -14.66
C ASP A 87 0.92 24.86 -15.33
N HIS A 88 0.88 24.72 -16.66
CA HIS A 88 -0.10 25.28 -17.59
C HIS A 88 -1.56 25.08 -17.13
N ALA A 89 -2.08 26.04 -16.38
CA ALA A 89 -3.50 26.14 -16.06
C ALA A 89 -4.17 27.15 -17.03
N PRO A 90 -5.34 26.82 -17.61
CA PRO A 90 -6.04 27.73 -18.51
C PRO A 90 -6.60 28.96 -17.76
N ALA A 91 -5.86 30.06 -17.84
CA ALA A 91 -6.27 31.47 -17.96
C ALA A 91 -7.51 32.04 -17.21
N SER A 92 -8.01 31.48 -16.09
CA SER A 92 -9.23 32.03 -15.46
C SER A 92 -9.34 31.95 -13.93
N SER A 93 -8.24 31.82 -13.18
CA SER A 93 -8.31 32.10 -11.74
C SER A 93 -7.12 32.92 -11.25
N VAL A 94 -7.42 34.14 -10.82
CA VAL A 94 -6.52 35.09 -10.19
C VAL A 94 -6.02 34.51 -8.87
N LYS A 95 -4.99 33.68 -8.93
CA LYS A 95 -4.19 33.30 -7.75
C LYS A 95 -2.88 34.04 -7.86
N LYS A 96 -2.62 34.92 -6.89
CA LYS A 96 -1.40 35.74 -6.76
C LYS A 96 -0.16 34.89 -7.08
N PRO A 97 0.84 35.42 -7.81
CA PRO A 97 2.09 34.71 -8.03
C PRO A 97 2.65 34.34 -6.66
N SER A 98 2.67 33.06 -6.34
CA SER A 98 3.26 32.56 -5.11
C SER A 98 4.74 32.96 -5.12
N ALA A 99 5.09 33.91 -4.25
CA ALA A 99 6.46 34.39 -4.09
C ALA A 99 7.42 33.21 -3.88
N ASN A 100 8.68 33.37 -4.33
CA ASN A 100 9.74 32.44 -4.02
C ASN A 100 9.79 32.22 -2.50
N LYS A 101 9.68 30.96 -2.06
CA LYS A 101 9.72 30.61 -0.64
C LYS A 101 11.00 29.84 -0.37
N THR A 102 11.77 30.26 0.63
CA THR A 102 12.91 29.49 1.13
C THR A 102 12.45 28.64 2.31
N PHE A 103 12.71 27.34 2.25
CA PHE A 103 12.39 26.40 3.32
C PHE A 103 13.66 25.99 4.05
N THR A 104 13.62 26.04 5.38
CA THR A 104 14.64 25.49 6.26
C THR A 104 14.15 24.16 6.83
N VAL A 105 14.96 23.11 6.67
CA VAL A 105 14.67 21.74 7.04
C VAL A 105 15.63 21.33 8.15
N THR A 106 15.11 21.22 9.36
CA THR A 106 15.82 20.69 10.53
C THR A 106 15.54 19.20 10.67
N ILE A 107 16.58 18.38 10.78
CA ILE A 107 16.48 16.92 10.79
C ILE A 107 17.07 16.38 12.08
N PHE A 108 16.32 15.49 12.74
CA PHE A 108 16.67 14.86 14.01
C PHE A 108 16.52 13.35 13.90
N ARG A 109 17.20 12.62 14.77
CA ARG A 109 17.06 11.16 14.86
C ARG A 109 15.79 10.82 15.65
N GLU A 110 14.99 9.88 15.15
CA GLU A 110 13.74 9.45 15.79
C GLU A 110 13.71 7.93 15.98
N PRO A 111 14.48 7.38 16.94
CA PRO A 111 14.58 5.93 17.12
C PRO A 111 13.31 5.30 17.71
N ASP A 112 12.47 6.09 18.37
CA ASP A 112 11.30 5.62 19.11
C ASP A 112 10.03 5.60 18.26
N TYR A 113 10.11 5.99 16.98
CA TYR A 113 8.97 5.94 16.08
C TYR A 113 8.52 4.49 15.85
N LYS A 114 7.30 4.18 16.27
CA LYS A 114 6.70 2.84 16.19
C LYS A 114 6.22 2.57 14.76
N HIS A 115 7.15 2.28 13.84
CA HIS A 115 6.81 1.98 12.44
C HIS A 115 5.77 0.85 12.32
N LYS A 116 5.88 -0.20 13.14
CA LYS A 116 4.95 -1.33 13.12
C LYS A 116 3.51 -0.92 13.43
N THR A 117 3.28 0.00 14.37
CA THR A 117 1.92 0.43 14.72
C THR A 117 1.36 1.34 13.64
N HIS A 118 2.17 2.28 13.12
CA HIS A 118 1.72 3.17 12.04
C HIS A 118 1.50 2.47 10.71
N ILE A 119 2.27 1.41 10.42
CA ILE A 119 1.99 0.54 9.28
C ILE A 119 0.64 -0.13 9.52
N LYS A 120 0.38 -0.68 10.71
CA LYS A 120 -0.90 -1.32 11.07
C LYS A 120 -2.13 -0.41 10.95
N GLU A 121 -1.97 0.88 11.24
CA GLU A 121 -3.01 1.89 11.12
C GLU A 121 -3.27 2.34 9.67
N SER A 122 -2.39 1.97 8.74
CA SER A 122 -2.55 2.34 7.34
C SER A 122 -3.75 1.62 6.72
N PRO A 123 -4.59 2.29 5.92
CA PRO A 123 -5.72 1.63 5.25
C PRO A 123 -5.28 0.57 4.23
N VAL A 124 -4.03 0.64 3.77
CA VAL A 124 -3.42 -0.39 2.91
C VAL A 124 -2.82 -1.55 3.71
N TYR A 125 -2.78 -1.45 5.04
CA TYR A 125 -2.33 -2.55 5.88
C TYR A 125 -3.48 -3.47 6.24
N GLY A 126 -3.18 -4.75 6.14
CA GLY A 126 -4.13 -5.81 6.30
C GLY A 126 -3.86 -6.83 5.22
N ARG A 127 -4.64 -7.89 5.24
CA ARG A 127 -4.78 -8.70 4.03
C ARG A 127 -5.45 -7.78 3.01
N TRP A 128 -4.99 -7.82 1.76
CA TRP A 128 -5.82 -7.31 0.67
C TRP A 128 -7.22 -7.88 0.89
N PRO A 129 -8.29 -7.06 0.85
CA PRO A 129 -9.63 -7.56 1.10
C PRO A 129 -9.82 -8.76 0.18
N GLN A 130 -9.79 -9.95 0.76
CA GLN A 130 -10.33 -11.12 0.12
C GLN A 130 -11.80 -10.78 0.14
N GLU A 131 -12.36 -10.44 -1.02
CA GLU A 131 -13.79 -10.21 -1.09
C GLU A 131 -14.47 -11.42 -0.47
N GLU A 132 -15.14 -11.19 0.65
CA GLU A 132 -15.82 -12.22 1.46
C GLU A 132 -16.91 -12.94 0.64
N SER A 133 -17.15 -12.55 -0.61
CA SER A 133 -18.12 -13.21 -1.46
C SER A 133 -17.56 -14.53 -1.96
N LEU A 134 -18.18 -15.61 -1.51
CA LEU A 134 -18.18 -16.90 -2.21
C LEU A 134 -18.65 -16.78 -3.68
N PHE A 135 -19.09 -15.58 -4.10
CA PHE A 135 -19.68 -15.22 -5.36
C PHE A 135 -18.90 -14.13 -6.12
N HIS A 136 -17.60 -14.33 -6.38
CA HIS A 136 -16.86 -13.49 -7.36
C HIS A 136 -17.58 -13.42 -8.73
N GLU A 137 -18.41 -14.42 -9.05
CA GLU A 137 -19.26 -14.40 -10.24
C GLU A 137 -20.33 -13.29 -10.25
N THR A 138 -20.72 -12.77 -9.08
CA THR A 138 -21.80 -11.79 -8.93
C THR A 138 -21.34 -10.44 -8.39
N SER A 139 -20.03 -10.20 -8.31
CA SER A 139 -19.53 -8.92 -7.85
C SER A 139 -19.96 -7.78 -8.78
N PHE A 140 -20.11 -6.59 -8.21
CA PHE A 140 -20.48 -5.41 -8.99
C PHE A 140 -19.46 -5.11 -10.07
N ALA A 141 -18.16 -5.23 -9.76
CA ALA A 141 -17.10 -4.96 -10.71
C ALA A 141 -17.13 -5.95 -11.87
N ARG A 142 -17.22 -7.27 -11.62
CA ARG A 142 -17.35 -8.27 -12.68
C ARG A 142 -18.62 -8.06 -13.50
N GLY A 143 -19.75 -7.78 -12.85
CA GLY A 143 -21.01 -7.50 -13.53
C GLY A 143 -20.92 -6.28 -14.45
N ALA A 144 -20.33 -5.18 -13.98
CA ALA A 144 -20.12 -3.96 -14.76
C ALA A 144 -19.14 -4.19 -15.93
N LEU A 145 -18.03 -4.90 -15.69
CA LEU A 145 -17.04 -5.19 -16.72
C LEU A 145 -17.59 -6.14 -17.78
N ARG A 146 -18.37 -7.16 -17.39
CA ARG A 146 -19.05 -8.05 -18.36
C ARG A 146 -19.99 -7.31 -19.31
N LEU A 147 -20.54 -6.17 -18.88
CA LEU A 147 -21.37 -5.30 -19.72
C LEU A 147 -20.55 -4.37 -20.61
N ALA A 148 -19.37 -3.92 -20.15
CA ALA A 148 -18.54 -2.95 -20.85
C ALA A 148 -17.51 -3.59 -21.81
N VAL A 149 -16.99 -4.77 -21.48
CA VAL A 149 -15.93 -5.44 -22.25
C VAL A 149 -16.54 -6.21 -23.42
N PRO A 150 -16.03 -6.02 -24.66
CA PRO A 150 -16.45 -6.80 -25.83
C PRO A 150 -16.24 -8.30 -25.61
N ARG A 151 -17.16 -9.13 -26.12
CA ARG A 151 -17.07 -10.60 -26.01
C ARG A 151 -16.05 -11.19 -26.99
N ASP A 152 -14.78 -10.92 -26.75
CA ASP A 152 -13.64 -11.51 -27.45
C ASP A 152 -12.94 -12.59 -26.60
N MET A 153 -11.83 -13.14 -27.10
CA MET A 153 -11.03 -14.16 -26.41
C MET A 153 -10.49 -13.69 -25.05
N ALA A 154 -10.34 -12.38 -24.84
CA ALA A 154 -9.84 -11.82 -23.59
C ALA A 154 -10.97 -11.50 -22.60
N TRP A 155 -12.24 -11.64 -23.01
CA TRP A 155 -13.41 -11.21 -22.24
C TRP A 155 -13.43 -11.79 -20.83
N GLU A 156 -13.19 -13.09 -20.65
CA GLU A 156 -13.25 -13.70 -19.32
C GLU A 156 -12.16 -13.13 -18.39
N GLY A 157 -10.94 -12.97 -18.90
CA GLY A 157 -9.82 -12.43 -18.12
C GLY A 157 -9.95 -10.92 -17.83
N LEU A 158 -10.45 -10.14 -18.81
CA LEU A 158 -10.67 -8.70 -18.65
C LEU A 158 -11.89 -8.38 -17.79
N SER A 159 -12.85 -9.31 -17.69
CA SER A 159 -14.01 -9.17 -16.81
C SER A 159 -13.69 -9.55 -15.36
N ASP A 160 -12.66 -10.37 -15.15
CA ASP A 160 -12.31 -10.93 -13.85
C ASP A 160 -11.11 -10.20 -13.22
N TRP A 161 -11.37 -9.00 -12.71
CA TRP A 161 -10.35 -8.21 -12.01
C TRP A 161 -10.09 -8.69 -10.58
N GLU A 162 -11.00 -9.49 -10.02
CA GLU A 162 -10.95 -9.90 -8.61
C GLU A 162 -10.10 -11.15 -8.43
N THR A 163 -10.21 -12.10 -9.35
CA THR A 163 -9.46 -13.36 -9.32
C THR A 163 -8.22 -13.29 -10.21
N GLY A 164 -8.23 -12.46 -11.26
CA GLY A 164 -7.14 -12.35 -12.23
C GLY A 164 -6.81 -13.68 -12.92
N GLY A 165 -7.75 -14.63 -12.95
CA GLY A 165 -7.53 -16.02 -13.39
C GLY A 165 -6.55 -16.83 -12.51
N GLN A 166 -6.12 -16.32 -11.36
CA GLN A 166 -5.11 -16.97 -10.52
C GLN A 166 -5.69 -17.99 -9.54
N LEU A 167 -7.01 -17.99 -9.33
CA LEU A 167 -7.71 -18.90 -8.42
C LEU A 167 -8.35 -20.05 -9.22
N GLU A 168 -7.55 -20.88 -9.87
CA GLU A 168 -8.03 -22.14 -10.43
C GLU A 168 -8.00 -23.24 -9.36
N GLY A 169 -9.17 -23.73 -8.96
CA GLY A 169 -9.30 -24.99 -8.24
C GLY A 169 -10.31 -24.99 -7.09
N PRO A 170 -10.87 -26.15 -6.74
CA PRO A 170 -11.82 -26.31 -5.63
C PRO A 170 -11.27 -25.76 -4.29
N GLU A 171 -9.96 -25.79 -4.10
CA GLU A 171 -9.29 -25.39 -2.86
C GLU A 171 -9.42 -23.90 -2.52
N THR A 172 -9.68 -23.05 -3.52
CA THR A 172 -9.80 -21.60 -3.34
C THR A 172 -11.02 -21.25 -2.50
N HIS A 173 -12.14 -21.90 -2.72
CA HIS A 173 -13.34 -21.70 -1.91
C HIS A 173 -13.22 -22.24 -0.48
N ALA A 174 -12.46 -23.31 -0.26
CA ALA A 174 -12.17 -23.79 1.10
C ALA A 174 -11.22 -22.82 1.84
N SER A 175 -10.39 -22.08 1.10
CA SER A 175 -9.55 -21.03 1.67
C SER A 175 -10.34 -19.83 2.18
N LEU A 176 -11.51 -19.57 1.58
CA LEU A 176 -12.45 -18.51 1.95
C LEU A 176 -13.30 -18.85 3.17
N LEU A 177 -13.37 -20.12 3.59
CA LEU A 177 -14.05 -20.55 4.82
C LEU A 177 -13.07 -20.45 6.01
N SER A 178 -12.82 -19.24 6.51
CA SER A 178 -11.87 -19.02 7.63
C SER A 178 -12.53 -18.47 8.90
N GLY A 179 -13.68 -17.80 8.76
CA GLY A 179 -14.38 -17.07 9.80
C GLY A 179 -15.83 -17.52 10.00
N LYS A 180 -16.45 -17.03 11.08
CA LYS A 180 -17.84 -17.37 11.45
C LYS A 180 -18.87 -16.92 10.41
N LYS A 181 -18.61 -15.82 9.71
CA LYS A 181 -19.50 -15.29 8.65
C LYS A 181 -19.60 -16.26 7.48
N ASP A 182 -18.47 -16.83 7.09
CA ASP A 182 -18.35 -17.71 5.93
C ASP A 182 -19.20 -18.97 6.13
N PHE A 183 -19.27 -19.51 7.36
CA PHE A 183 -20.19 -20.60 7.69
C PHE A 183 -21.67 -20.20 7.60
N ALA A 184 -22.02 -18.96 7.93
CA ALA A 184 -23.40 -18.49 7.83
C ALA A 184 -23.82 -18.38 6.36
N GLU A 185 -22.95 -17.82 5.52
CA GLU A 185 -23.16 -17.71 4.08
C GLU A 185 -23.18 -19.09 3.40
N ALA A 186 -22.25 -19.97 3.78
CA ALA A 186 -22.25 -21.34 3.31
C ALA A 186 -23.54 -22.08 3.74
N ARG A 187 -24.08 -21.79 4.93
CA ARG A 187 -25.39 -22.33 5.39
C ARG A 187 -26.57 -21.78 4.57
N LEU A 188 -26.50 -20.54 4.08
CA LEU A 188 -27.48 -20.00 3.12
C LEU A 188 -27.36 -20.70 1.75
N LEU A 189 -26.14 -20.92 1.25
CA LEU A 189 -25.90 -21.67 0.01
C LEU A 189 -26.43 -23.10 0.07
N ARG A 190 -26.29 -23.77 1.23
CA ARG A 190 -26.89 -25.08 1.48
C ARG A 190 -28.42 -25.05 1.34
N LYS A 191 -29.09 -23.98 1.79
CA LYS A 191 -30.54 -23.83 1.63
C LYS A 191 -30.93 -23.65 0.16
N MET A 192 -30.06 -23.08 -0.67
CA MET A 192 -30.29 -22.88 -2.10
C MET A 192 -29.95 -24.13 -2.95
N ASN A 193 -29.66 -25.28 -2.32
CA ASN A 193 -29.40 -26.57 -2.97
C ASN A 193 -28.32 -26.53 -4.07
N ARG A 194 -27.32 -25.65 -3.95
CA ARG A 194 -26.21 -25.60 -4.89
C ARG A 194 -25.24 -26.76 -4.65
N SER A 195 -24.94 -27.52 -5.70
CA SER A 195 -23.97 -28.63 -5.70
C SER A 195 -22.58 -28.20 -5.20
N THR A 196 -22.21 -26.95 -5.44
CA THR A 196 -20.96 -26.34 -5.00
C THR A 196 -20.78 -26.42 -3.48
N PHE A 197 -21.85 -26.29 -2.68
CA PHE A 197 -21.71 -26.32 -1.21
C PHE A 197 -21.22 -27.69 -0.68
N ARG A 198 -21.60 -28.80 -1.32
CA ARG A 198 -21.11 -30.13 -0.91
C ARG A 198 -19.60 -30.23 -1.10
N SER A 199 -19.08 -29.81 -2.26
CA SER A 199 -17.64 -29.80 -2.49
C SER A 199 -16.91 -28.86 -1.53
N LEU A 200 -17.46 -27.68 -1.21
CA LEU A 200 -16.85 -26.76 -0.25
C LEU A 200 -16.72 -27.35 1.15
N THR A 201 -17.76 -28.05 1.60
CA THR A 201 -17.76 -28.69 2.92
C THR A 201 -16.72 -29.80 2.97
N GLU A 202 -16.69 -30.65 1.95
CA GLU A 202 -15.71 -31.75 1.84
C GLU A 202 -14.27 -31.22 1.85
N LEU A 203 -13.99 -30.15 1.08
CA LEU A 203 -12.67 -29.53 1.02
C LEU A 203 -12.27 -28.84 2.33
N TYR A 204 -13.20 -28.13 2.98
CA TYR A 204 -12.95 -27.55 4.29
C TYR A 204 -12.62 -28.63 5.33
N THR A 205 -13.40 -29.72 5.33
CA THR A 205 -13.13 -30.85 6.23
C THR A 205 -11.82 -31.55 5.91
N ALA A 206 -11.44 -31.67 4.63
CA ALA A 206 -10.14 -32.22 4.24
C ALA A 206 -8.99 -31.34 4.73
N ARG A 207 -9.15 -30.01 4.69
CA ARG A 207 -8.11 -29.05 5.11
C ARG A 207 -7.93 -28.98 6.63
N HIS A 208 -9.02 -28.98 7.39
CA HIS A 208 -8.99 -28.80 8.85
C HIS A 208 -9.10 -30.11 9.65
N GLY A 209 -9.55 -31.19 9.02
CA GLY A 209 -9.85 -32.49 9.66
C GLY A 209 -8.64 -33.40 9.87
N THR A 210 -7.45 -33.06 9.35
CA THR A 210 -6.25 -33.91 9.47
C THR A 210 -5.54 -33.81 10.83
N ASN A 211 -6.02 -33.00 11.78
CA ASN A 211 -5.38 -32.78 13.09
C ASN A 211 -6.11 -33.42 14.29
N LYS A 212 -6.89 -34.50 14.10
CA LYS A 212 -7.65 -35.16 15.20
C LYS A 212 -7.59 -36.69 15.26
N ALA A 213 -6.56 -37.33 14.70
CA ALA A 213 -6.39 -38.78 14.81
C ALA A 213 -4.91 -39.18 14.98
N GLN A 214 -4.35 -38.95 16.17
CA GLN A 214 -3.30 -39.76 16.81
C GLN A 214 -3.09 -39.29 18.24
#